data_AF-A0A1G6W7V2-F1
#
_entry.id   AF-A0A1G6W7V2-F1
#
_cell.length_a   1.000
_cell.length_b   1.000
_cell.length_c   1.000
_cell.angle_alpha   90.00
_cell.angle_beta   90.00
_cell.angle_gamma   90.00
#
_symmetry.space_group_name_H-M   'P 1'
#
loop_
_entity.id
_entity.type
_entity.pdbx_description
1 polymer ?
#
loop_
_entity_poly.entity_id
_entity_poly.type
_entity_poly.pdbx_seq_one_letter_code
_entity_poly.pdbx_strand_id
1 'polypeptide(L)'
;MPAEATSFEISDTVSAYLGLTRRWDQRPRHDLMLLWDEQHGWALAVETEPGEPTTVVGYLASEQVAPAPTVVARFVTDALTGYGTMAPRPDFPITLARNQLAGQLARYA
;
A
#
# COMPACT_ATOMS: atom_id res chain seq x y z
N MET A 1 -20.50 -7.42 -2.77
CA MET A 1 -19.11 -6.96 -2.62
C MET A 1 -19.03 -6.34 -1.22
N PRO A 2 -18.33 -6.91 -0.23
CA PRO A 2 -18.18 -6.18 1.03
C PRO A 2 -17.11 -5.11 0.87
N ALA A 3 -17.40 -3.92 1.40
CA ALA A 3 -16.61 -2.69 1.33
C ALA A 3 -15.81 -2.45 2.62
N GLU A 4 -15.41 -3.51 3.32
CA GLU A 4 -14.90 -3.42 4.69
C GLU A 4 -13.47 -3.94 4.74
N ALA A 5 -12.52 -3.02 4.73
CA ALA A 5 -11.36 -2.98 5.63
C ALA A 5 -10.39 -1.87 5.18
N THR A 6 -10.82 -0.62 5.27
CA THR A 6 -9.90 0.52 5.18
C THR A 6 -9.79 1.12 6.58
N SER A 7 -8.70 0.81 7.27
CA SER A 7 -8.35 1.45 8.54
C SER A 7 -7.36 2.59 8.27
N PHE A 8 -7.47 3.68 9.01
CA PHE A 8 -6.60 4.85 8.87
C PHE A 8 -6.01 5.16 10.23
N GLU A 9 -4.68 5.14 10.34
CA GLU A 9 -3.96 5.58 11.54
C GLU A 9 -3.21 6.88 11.22
N ILE A 10 -3.51 7.93 11.97
CA ILE A 10 -2.81 9.21 11.85
C ILE A 10 -1.70 9.20 12.90
N SER A 11 -0.57 8.58 12.53
CA SER A 11 0.70 8.92 13.16
C SER A 11 1.12 10.34 12.72
N ASP A 12 2.22 10.91 13.22
CA ASP A 12 2.72 12.22 12.74
C ASP A 12 2.91 12.25 11.20
N THR A 13 2.99 11.06 10.60
CA THR A 13 2.88 10.76 9.17
C THR A 13 1.47 10.27 8.82
N VAL A 14 0.84 10.86 7.80
CA VAL A 14 -0.45 10.36 7.27
C VAL A 14 -0.23 8.97 6.67
N SER A 15 -0.99 7.97 7.14
CA SER A 15 -0.92 6.59 6.64
C SER A 15 -2.30 6.05 6.25
N ALA A 16 -2.32 5.14 5.27
CA ALA A 16 -3.53 4.43 4.86
C ALA A 16 -3.25 2.93 4.68
N TYR A 17 -4.23 2.12 5.04
CA TYR A 17 -4.15 0.66 4.99
C TYR A 17 -5.30 0.12 4.13
N LEU A 18 -4.97 -0.72 3.16
CA LEU A 18 -5.96 -1.39 2.33
C LEU A 18 -5.70 -2.89 2.33
N GLY A 19 -6.61 -3.65 2.95
CA GLY A 19 -6.59 -5.10 2.92
C GLY A 19 -6.93 -5.61 1.52
N LEU A 20 -6.11 -6.50 0.96
CA LEU A 20 -6.38 -7.12 -0.32
C LEU A 20 -7.05 -8.48 -0.09
N THR A 21 -8.29 -8.65 -0.55
CA THR A 21 -9.00 -9.95 -0.49
C THR A 21 -8.38 -11.03 -1.40
N ARG A 22 -7.28 -10.73 -2.11
CA ARG A 22 -6.62 -11.70 -2.99
C ARG A 22 -5.62 -12.53 -2.18
N ARG A 23 -5.89 -13.82 -2.13
CA ARG A 23 -4.99 -14.83 -1.54
C ARG A 23 -3.70 -14.91 -2.34
N TRP A 24 -2.57 -14.90 -1.63
CA TRP A 24 -1.28 -15.15 -2.25
C TRP A 24 -1.07 -16.67 -2.40
N ASP A 25 -1.00 -17.17 -3.64
CA ASP A 25 -0.81 -18.60 -3.91
C ASP A 25 0.49 -19.18 -3.33
N GLN A 26 1.55 -18.37 -3.15
CA GLN A 26 2.80 -18.83 -2.52
C GLN A 26 2.76 -18.83 -0.99
N ARG A 27 1.79 -18.14 -0.38
CA ARG A 27 1.60 -18.03 1.08
C ARG A 27 0.10 -18.06 1.41
N PRO A 28 -0.57 -19.22 1.30
CA PRO A 28 -2.03 -19.32 1.45
C PRO A 28 -2.57 -19.00 2.85
N ARG A 29 -1.69 -18.71 3.82
CA ARG A 29 -2.02 -18.47 5.22
C ARG A 29 -1.91 -16.99 5.63
N HIS A 30 -1.41 -16.12 4.76
CA HIS A 30 -1.24 -14.71 5.06
C HIS A 30 -1.85 -13.89 3.93
N ASP A 31 -2.76 -13.00 4.29
CA ASP A 31 -3.35 -12.06 3.35
C ASP A 31 -2.35 -10.95 3.01
N LEU A 32 -2.55 -10.30 1.88
CA LEU A 32 -1.72 -9.16 1.47
C LEU A 32 -2.39 -7.87 1.91
N MET A 33 -1.58 -6.92 2.34
CA MET A 33 -2.04 -5.56 2.62
C MET A 33 -1.21 -4.56 1.83
N LEU A 34 -1.87 -3.50 1.38
CA LEU A 34 -1.21 -2.31 0.88
C LEU A 34 -1.09 -1.30 2.02
N LEU A 35 0.14 -0.85 2.22
CA LEU A 35 0.49 0.23 3.12
C LEU A 35 0.75 1.48 2.28
N TRP A 36 0.27 2.62 2.73
CA TRP A 36 0.61 3.90 2.15
C TRP A 36 1.06 4.85 3.24
N ASP A 37 2.12 5.60 2.97
CA ASP A 37 2.49 6.76 3.78
C ASP A 37 2.98 7.92 2.90
N GLU A 38 2.87 9.14 3.42
CA GLU A 38 3.21 10.35 2.65
C GLU A 38 4.71 10.52 2.34
N GLN A 39 5.60 9.75 2.97
CA GLN A 39 7.04 9.80 2.78
C GLN A 39 7.55 8.75 1.79
N HIS A 40 6.95 7.56 1.76
CA HIS A 40 7.43 6.41 0.97
C HIS A 40 6.42 5.92 -0.05
N GLY A 41 5.20 6.48 -0.08
CA GLY A 41 4.14 6.10 -1.00
C GLY A 41 3.58 4.71 -0.71
N TRP A 42 3.23 3.96 -1.76
CA TRP A 42 2.64 2.62 -1.62
C TRP A 42 3.71 1.54 -1.42
N ALA A 43 3.50 0.71 -0.41
CA ALA A 43 4.19 -0.54 -0.16
C ALA A 43 3.22 -1.72 -0.15
N LEU A 44 3.66 -2.85 -0.68
CA LEU A 44 3.00 -4.14 -0.49
C LEU A 44 3.60 -4.80 0.74
N ALA A 45 2.76 -5.27 1.64
CA ALA A 45 3.16 -6.00 2.82
C ALA A 45 2.31 -7.25 3.02
N VAL A 46 2.83 -8.17 3.82
CA VAL A 46 2.10 -9.35 4.28
C VAL A 46 1.37 -8.99 5.55
N GLU A 47 0.08 -9.29 5.61
CA GLU A 47 -0.69 -9.22 6.84
C GLU A 47 -0.19 -10.29 7.82
N THR A 48 0.26 -9.81 8.97
CA THR A 48 0.75 -10.63 10.08
C THR A 48 -0.29 -10.64 11.20
N GLU A 49 -0.17 -11.60 12.14
CA GLU A 49 -1.08 -11.65 13.27
C GLU A 49 -1.01 -10.35 14.11
N PRO A 50 -2.10 -9.96 14.79
CA PRO A 50 -2.11 -8.78 15.65
C PRO A 50 -0.98 -8.84 16.70
N GLY A 51 -0.05 -7.89 16.64
CA GLY A 51 1.12 -7.83 17.53
C GLY A 51 2.44 -8.30 16.91
N GLU A 52 2.40 -8.87 15.71
CA GLU A 52 3.59 -9.15 14.91
C GLU A 52 3.93 -7.98 13.98
N PRO A 53 5.23 -7.70 13.74
CA PRO A 53 5.64 -6.64 12.83
C PRO A 53 5.27 -6.96 11.38
N THR A 54 4.53 -6.07 10.75
CA THR A 54 4.17 -6.13 9.34
C THR A 54 5.42 -6.23 8.47
N THR A 55 5.48 -7.25 7.61
CA THR A 55 6.64 -7.47 6.72
C THR A 55 6.38 -6.82 5.36
N VAL A 56 7.12 -5.74 5.07
CA VAL A 56 7.09 -5.10 3.74
C VAL A 56 7.78 -6.01 2.73
N VAL A 57 7.02 -6.36 1.69
CA VAL A 57 7.46 -7.16 0.55
C VAL A 57 8.22 -6.25 -0.40
N GLY A 58 7.65 -5.09 -0.77
CA GLY A 58 8.34 -4.12 -1.61
C GLY A 58 7.58 -2.82 -1.78
N TYR A 59 8.25 -1.82 -2.36
CA TYR A 59 7.67 -0.50 -2.63
C TYR A 59 7.30 -0.36 -4.10
N LEU A 60 6.24 0.40 -4.36
CA LEU A 60 5.83 0.81 -5.70
C LEU A 60 6.84 1.80 -6.27
N ALA A 61 7.47 1.44 -7.39
CA ALA A 61 8.27 2.36 -8.19
C ALA A 61 7.37 3.43 -8.83
N SER A 62 7.28 4.62 -8.22
CA SER A 62 6.45 5.73 -8.70
C SER A 62 7.12 7.07 -8.39
N GLU A 63 6.95 8.05 -9.27
CA GLU A 63 7.32 9.45 -9.02
C GLU A 63 6.23 10.22 -8.25
N GLN A 64 5.04 9.61 -8.14
CA GLN A 64 3.91 10.15 -7.40
C GLN A 64 3.73 9.36 -6.10
N VAL A 65 3.60 10.08 -4.98
CA VAL A 65 3.33 9.47 -3.68
C VAL A 65 1.99 8.70 -3.68
N ALA A 66 0.96 9.24 -4.35
CA ALA A 66 -0.33 8.60 -4.53
C ALA A 66 -0.70 8.55 -6.04
N PRO A 67 -0.22 7.54 -6.78
CA PRO A 67 -0.51 7.35 -8.21
C PRO A 67 -1.98 6.96 -8.44
N ALA A 68 -2.35 6.64 -9.68
CA ALA A 68 -3.69 6.18 -9.99
C ALA A 68 -3.96 4.75 -9.44
N PRO A 69 -5.21 4.42 -9.03
CA PRO A 69 -5.54 3.10 -8.51
C PRO A 69 -5.18 1.93 -9.44
N THR A 70 -5.22 2.15 -10.76
CA THR A 70 -4.82 1.17 -11.77
C THR A 70 -3.33 0.83 -11.72
N VAL A 71 -2.47 1.78 -11.37
CA VAL A 71 -1.02 1.57 -11.20
C VAL A 71 -0.77 0.70 -9.98
N VAL A 72 -1.45 0.99 -8.87
CA VAL A 72 -1.35 0.20 -7.63
C VAL A 72 -1.89 -1.22 -7.84
N ALA A 73 -3.03 -1.38 -8.52
CA ALA A 73 -3.59 -2.69 -8.83
C ALA A 73 -2.66 -3.54 -9.72
N ARG A 74 -2.00 -2.91 -10.71
CA ARG A 74 -1.00 -3.59 -11.55
C ARG A 74 0.22 -4.02 -10.71
N PHE A 75 0.72 -3.15 -9.85
CA PHE A 75 1.81 -3.48 -8.93
C PHE A 75 1.51 -4.70 -8.06
N VAL A 76 0.30 -4.78 -7.47
CA VAL A 76 -0.13 -5.96 -6.71
C VAL A 76 -0.14 -7.21 -7.59
N THR A 77 -0.64 -7.09 -8.83
CA THR A 77 -0.70 -8.22 -9.77
C THR A 77 0.70 -8.70 -10.19
N ASP A 78 1.61 -7.77 -10.46
CA ASP A 78 2.99 -8.06 -10.83
C ASP A 78 3.73 -8.71 -9.64
N ALA A 79 3.50 -8.24 -8.42
CA ALA A 79 4.05 -8.86 -7.21
C ALA A 79 3.50 -10.28 -6.98
N LEU A 80 2.19 -10.50 -7.16
CA LEU A 80 1.56 -11.82 -7.04
C LEU A 80 2.09 -12.82 -8.07
N THR A 81 2.41 -12.36 -9.27
CA THR A 81 2.93 -13.21 -10.35
C THR A 81 4.45 -13.40 -10.29
N GLY A 82 5.14 -12.77 -9.33
CA GLY A 82 6.59 -12.84 -9.17
C GLY A 82 7.39 -12.00 -10.17
N TYR A 83 6.71 -11.16 -10.96
CA TYR A 83 7.31 -10.28 -11.97
C TYR A 83 7.49 -8.83 -11.50
N GLY A 84 7.12 -8.53 -10.25
CA GLY A 84 7.16 -7.18 -9.71
C GLY A 84 8.57 -6.63 -9.54
N THR A 85 8.86 -5.52 -10.20
CA THR A 85 10.04 -4.69 -9.91
C THR A 85 9.88 -4.09 -8.52
N MET A 86 10.45 -4.73 -7.51
CA MET A 86 10.58 -4.13 -6.19
C MET A 86 11.56 -2.96 -6.29
N ALA A 87 11.08 -1.76 -6.00
CA ALA A 87 11.94 -0.60 -5.87
C ALA A 87 12.57 -0.54 -4.47
N PRO A 88 13.77 0.08 -4.34
CA PRO A 88 14.23 0.57 -3.04
C PRO A 88 13.20 1.54 -2.46
N ARG A 89 13.19 1.68 -1.13
CA ARG A 89 12.30 2.58 -0.40
C ARG A 89 12.35 4.00 -1.01
N PRO A 90 11.25 4.50 -1.61
CA PRO A 90 11.20 5.86 -2.15
C PRO A 90 11.25 6.86 -1.00
N ASP A 91 11.82 8.03 -1.24
CA ASP A 91 11.78 9.16 -0.32
C ASP A 91 11.14 10.35 -1.04
N PHE A 92 9.89 10.65 -0.66
CA PHE A 92 9.12 11.75 -1.18
C PHE A 92 9.19 12.95 -0.22
N PRO A 93 9.41 14.17 -0.74
CA PRO A 93 9.39 15.35 0.10
C PRO A 93 7.98 15.58 0.69
N ILE A 94 7.89 15.79 2.01
CA ILE A 94 6.66 15.99 2.81
C ILE A 94 5.96 17.34 2.48
N THR A 95 6.18 17.90 1.30
CA THR A 95 5.73 19.24 0.91
C THR A 95 4.30 19.27 0.37
N LEU A 96 3.67 18.11 0.14
CA LEU A 96 2.28 18.04 -0.30
C LEU A 96 1.35 18.42 0.86
N ALA A 97 0.50 19.43 0.65
CA ALA A 97 -0.51 19.80 1.62
C ALA A 97 -1.40 18.59 1.92
N ARG A 98 -1.44 18.13 3.17
CA ARG A 98 -2.20 16.93 3.64
C ARG A 98 -3.63 16.84 3.08
N ASN A 99 -4.28 17.99 2.83
CA ASN A 99 -5.61 18.08 2.20
C ASN A 99 -5.64 17.55 0.75
N GLN A 100 -4.58 17.74 -0.02
CA GLN A 100 -4.45 17.19 -1.37
C GLN A 100 -4.28 15.66 -1.35
N LEU A 101 -3.55 15.15 -0.35
CA LEU A 101 -3.35 13.70 -0.14
C LEU A 101 -4.67 13.01 0.17
N ALA A 102 -5.49 13.58 1.05
CA ALA A 102 -6.82 13.05 1.35
C ALA A 102 -7.70 12.96 0.09
N GLY A 103 -7.69 13.98 -0.78
CA GLY A 103 -8.42 13.94 -2.06
C GLY A 103 -7.87 12.92 -3.08
N GLN A 104 -6.57 12.62 -3.03
CA GLN A 104 -5.96 11.59 -3.88
C GLN A 104 -6.28 10.18 -3.35
N LEU A 105 -6.22 9.97 -2.03
CA LEU A 105 -6.55 8.70 -1.38
C LEU A 105 -8.04 8.37 -1.46
N ALA A 106 -8.92 9.37 -1.51
CA ALA A 106 -10.37 9.16 -1.72
C ALA A 106 -10.69 8.42 -3.04
N ARG A 107 -9.75 8.34 -3.98
CA ARG A 107 -9.89 7.55 -5.23
C ARG A 107 -9.80 6.03 -5.00
N TYR A 108 -9.41 5.61 -3.80
CA TYR A 108 -9.22 4.22 -3.40
C TYR A 108 -10.32 3.71 -2.47
N ALA A 109 -11.29 4.56 -2.09
CA ALA A 109 -12.45 4.23 -1.28
C ALA A 109 -13.67 3.81 -2.14
#